data_AF-A0A379WZ67-F1
#
_entry.id   AF-A0A379WZ67-F1
#
_cell.length_a   1.000
_cell.length_b   1.000
_cell.length_c   1.000
_cell.angle_alpha   90.00
_cell.angle_beta   90.00
_cell.angle_gamma   90.00
#
_symmetry.space_group_name_H-M   'P 1'
#
loop_
_entity.id
_entity.type
_entity.pdbx_description
1 polymer ?
#
loop_
_entity_poly.entity_id
_entity_poly.type
_entity_poly.pdbx_seq_one_letter_code
_entity_poly.pdbx_strand_id
1 'polypeptide(L)'
;MVVKPDTVQFMSPLMVLESSGLAALPAAERQKALAALSRPLLRNSNLVCGVSEAKDSSECGYVATDKEDVAVIFDENNGQLSLFLNRDWLPDEERRDKRWLTPTPEGVSAFIHRQTLYLSDDLHSRNMTLNGSGALGLGDGRYLGGNWAAIWNQSEHYNNSQTWFDNLFVRQDLGNQYYLQAGRMDQRNLSSATGGDFGFSLLPLSRFDGLRTGTTQAYVNHEVDQNATPVMVQVTRNARIDIYRGSELLGSQFLTPGMHTLDTHSLPPGSYPLALRIYEDGILRRTESQPSVRGGNSFSAQTQWFIQGGQEDTGDKASHYDGETVMAAGFRTGLRKNISLTEGISLAHEAWYSETRLNSQHAVLDGTLDLSAGILHGTDSTSGNTEQVTYNDGFSASLWRNHTESDACSGRHPQSVHASMTCQTSMNASLSVPVGNWYALLGYSTSRTEGRRFTGDMMITVTKKMCSGDRHTSLPLTANLLRLVQRTALNMAGMNINTHGGVWRTRNDGVNDDGLFMSVSVSYASQPPTMTGSNGYTQPGPIFTVAGIKKHRRPGM
;
A
#
# COMPACT_ATOMS: atom_id res chain seq x y z
N MET A 1 -8.03 -20.14 -48.02
CA MET A 1 -7.06 -21.07 -47.37
C MET A 1 -7.43 -22.47 -47.80
N VAL A 2 -6.45 -23.34 -48.02
CA VAL A 2 -6.67 -24.76 -48.31
C VAL A 2 -6.32 -25.55 -47.05
N VAL A 3 -7.28 -26.28 -46.52
CA VAL A 3 -7.10 -27.16 -45.35
C VAL A 3 -7.06 -28.60 -45.83
N LYS A 4 -5.98 -29.29 -45.52
CA LYS A 4 -5.77 -30.72 -45.71
C LYS A 4 -5.82 -31.40 -44.33
N PRO A 5 -5.92 -32.75 -44.25
CA PRO A 5 -5.96 -33.47 -42.99
C PRO A 5 -4.85 -33.07 -42.01
N ASP A 6 -3.61 -32.94 -42.50
CA ASP A 6 -2.45 -32.66 -41.65
C ASP A 6 -1.92 -31.22 -41.78
N THR A 7 -2.30 -30.50 -42.85
CA THR A 7 -1.68 -29.22 -43.21
C THR A 7 -2.68 -28.13 -43.59
N VAL A 8 -2.27 -26.89 -43.37
CA VAL A 8 -2.98 -25.68 -43.74
C VAL A 8 -2.09 -24.86 -44.67
N GLN A 9 -2.64 -24.38 -45.78
CA GLN A 9 -1.92 -23.53 -46.72
C GLN A 9 -2.72 -22.26 -47.05
N PHE A 10 -2.08 -21.11 -46.94
CA PHE A 10 -2.68 -19.83 -47.31
C PHE A 10 -2.72 -19.69 -48.84
N MET A 11 -3.89 -19.33 -49.39
CA MET A 11 -4.05 -19.10 -50.83
C MET A 11 -3.46 -17.77 -51.27
N SER A 12 -3.39 -16.80 -50.34
CA SER A 12 -2.84 -15.47 -50.56
C SER A 12 -1.89 -15.10 -49.41
N PRO A 13 -0.67 -15.67 -49.38
CA PRO A 13 0.30 -15.41 -48.31
C PRO A 13 0.65 -13.93 -48.14
N LEU A 14 0.63 -13.17 -49.25
CA LEU A 14 0.82 -11.72 -49.27
C LEU A 14 -0.21 -10.98 -48.41
N MET A 15 -1.50 -11.30 -48.55
CA MET A 15 -2.54 -10.66 -47.73
C MET A 15 -2.39 -11.00 -46.24
N VAL A 16 -1.97 -12.23 -45.92
CA VAL A 16 -1.72 -12.63 -44.53
C VAL A 16 -0.57 -11.81 -43.96
N LEU A 17 0.52 -11.66 -44.71
CA LEU A 17 1.69 -10.87 -44.33
C LEU A 17 1.35 -9.38 -44.10
N GLU A 18 0.49 -8.80 -44.93
CA GLU A 18 0.01 -7.42 -44.78
C GLU A 18 -0.88 -7.25 -43.54
N SER A 19 -1.78 -8.21 -43.30
CA SER A 19 -2.69 -8.16 -42.15
C SER A 19 -2.04 -8.47 -40.80
N SER A 20 -0.89 -9.15 -40.80
CA SER A 20 -0.21 -9.61 -39.58
C SER A 20 0.87 -8.65 -39.07
N GLY A 21 0.95 -7.42 -39.60
CA GLY A 21 1.94 -6.42 -39.21
C GLY A 21 3.38 -6.67 -39.70
N LEU A 22 3.61 -7.77 -40.42
CA LEU A 22 4.93 -8.18 -40.93
C LEU A 22 5.38 -7.37 -42.17
N ALA A 23 4.49 -6.57 -42.76
CA ALA A 23 4.82 -5.67 -43.85
C ALA A 23 5.88 -4.63 -43.47
N ALA A 24 6.00 -4.28 -42.18
CA ALA A 24 6.98 -3.31 -41.68
C ALA A 24 8.43 -3.85 -41.63
N LEU A 25 8.65 -5.14 -41.85
CA LEU A 25 9.97 -5.75 -41.75
C LEU A 25 10.95 -5.31 -42.84
N PRO A 26 12.28 -5.36 -42.58
CA PRO A 26 13.32 -5.20 -43.59
C PRO A 26 13.12 -6.17 -44.77
N ALA A 27 13.53 -5.76 -45.98
CA ALA A 27 13.24 -6.52 -47.21
C ALA A 27 13.69 -7.99 -47.16
N ALA A 28 14.82 -8.28 -46.53
CA ALA A 28 15.34 -9.64 -46.38
C ALA A 28 14.46 -10.51 -45.45
N GLU A 29 14.03 -9.96 -44.32
CA GLU A 29 13.16 -10.67 -43.36
C GLU A 29 11.74 -10.80 -43.89
N ARG A 30 11.25 -9.80 -44.62
CA ARG A 30 9.95 -9.87 -45.30
C ARG A 30 9.90 -11.00 -46.32
N GLN A 31 10.98 -11.22 -47.09
CA GLN A 31 11.08 -12.36 -48.00
C GLN A 31 11.09 -13.70 -47.26
N LYS A 32 11.79 -13.78 -46.11
CA LYS A 32 11.81 -14.98 -45.27
C LYS A 32 10.41 -15.29 -44.69
N ALA A 33 9.71 -14.27 -44.20
CA ALA A 33 8.34 -14.39 -43.69
C ALA A 33 7.36 -14.82 -44.79
N LEU A 34 7.46 -14.24 -45.98
CA LEU A 34 6.62 -14.62 -47.11
C LEU A 34 6.85 -16.08 -47.54
N ALA A 35 8.11 -16.52 -47.58
CA ALA A 35 8.45 -17.91 -47.87
C ALA A 35 7.87 -18.88 -46.82
N ALA A 36 7.95 -18.51 -45.53
CA ALA A 36 7.41 -19.31 -44.44
C ALA A 36 5.87 -19.37 -44.41
N LEU A 37 5.17 -18.33 -44.85
CA LEU A 37 3.71 -18.31 -44.99
C LEU A 37 3.22 -19.04 -46.26
N SER A 38 4.09 -19.22 -47.26
CA SER A 38 3.71 -19.84 -48.54
C SER A 38 3.78 -21.37 -48.53
N ARG A 39 4.56 -21.95 -47.62
CA ARG A 39 4.66 -23.40 -47.43
C ARG A 39 3.42 -23.99 -46.73
N PRO A 40 3.11 -25.28 -46.94
CA PRO A 40 2.14 -25.98 -46.12
C PRO A 40 2.61 -26.00 -44.65
N LEU A 41 1.75 -25.53 -43.74
CA LEU A 41 2.02 -25.50 -42.29
C LEU A 41 1.27 -26.63 -41.60
N LEU A 42 1.84 -27.21 -40.55
CA LEU A 42 1.16 -28.22 -39.74
C LEU A 42 -0.08 -27.63 -39.08
N ARG A 43 -1.19 -28.37 -39.10
CA ARG A 43 -2.50 -27.90 -38.64
C ARG A 43 -2.58 -27.74 -37.10
N ASN A 44 -1.83 -28.56 -36.37
CA ASN A 44 -1.75 -28.60 -34.89
C ASN A 44 -3.11 -28.56 -34.15
N SER A 45 -4.18 -29.14 -34.72
CA SER A 45 -5.50 -29.16 -34.08
C SER A 45 -5.55 -29.92 -32.75
N ASN A 46 -4.56 -30.77 -32.51
CA ASN A 46 -4.35 -31.46 -31.24
C ASN A 46 -3.91 -30.52 -30.08
N LEU A 47 -3.60 -29.25 -30.38
CA LEU A 47 -3.21 -28.25 -29.39
C LEU A 47 -4.32 -27.23 -29.09
N VAL A 48 -5.54 -27.42 -29.61
CA VAL A 48 -6.69 -26.58 -29.25
C VAL A 48 -7.08 -26.83 -27.79
N CYS A 49 -7.26 -25.77 -27.00
CA CYS A 49 -7.68 -25.91 -25.60
C CYS A 49 -9.12 -26.40 -25.50
N GLY A 50 -9.38 -27.37 -24.60
CA GLY A 50 -10.74 -27.85 -24.30
C GLY A 50 -11.23 -29.06 -25.11
N VAL A 51 -10.42 -29.63 -26.01
CA VAL A 51 -10.78 -30.83 -26.82
C VAL A 51 -10.17 -32.14 -26.34
N SER A 52 -9.38 -32.15 -25.26
CA SER A 52 -8.86 -33.39 -24.66
C SER A 52 -8.68 -33.29 -23.14
N GLU A 53 -9.27 -34.26 -22.42
CA GLU A 53 -9.27 -34.37 -20.95
C GLU A 53 -7.92 -34.80 -20.33
N ALA A 54 -6.82 -34.80 -21.09
CA ALA A 54 -5.58 -35.48 -20.68
C ALA A 54 -4.26 -34.76 -21.02
N LYS A 55 -4.25 -33.43 -21.19
CA LYS A 55 -3.00 -32.67 -21.21
C LYS A 55 -3.06 -31.56 -20.18
N ASP A 56 -2.01 -31.46 -19.37
CA ASP A 56 -1.76 -30.35 -18.45
C ASP A 56 -2.17 -29.04 -19.11
N SER A 57 -2.99 -28.24 -18.40
CA SER A 57 -3.53 -26.96 -18.85
C SER A 57 -2.46 -25.89 -19.15
N SER A 58 -1.17 -26.25 -19.11
CA SER A 58 -0.04 -25.40 -19.44
C SER A 58 0.48 -25.54 -20.88
N GLU A 59 0.02 -26.53 -21.66
CA GLU A 59 0.54 -26.80 -23.03
C GLU A 59 -0.52 -26.83 -24.15
N CYS A 60 -1.71 -26.25 -23.92
CA CYS A 60 -2.70 -26.05 -24.98
C CYS A 60 -2.72 -24.57 -25.45
N GLY A 61 -3.12 -24.33 -26.69
CA GLY A 61 -3.33 -22.99 -27.25
C GLY A 61 -2.05 -22.26 -27.67
N TYR A 62 -0.88 -22.91 -27.62
CA TYR A 62 0.41 -22.30 -27.94
C TYR A 62 1.34 -23.25 -28.70
N VAL A 63 2.06 -22.71 -29.69
CA VAL A 63 3.16 -23.39 -30.38
C VAL A 63 4.39 -22.48 -30.37
N ALA A 64 5.50 -22.97 -29.84
CA ALA A 64 6.78 -22.28 -29.91
C ALA A 64 7.34 -22.33 -31.34
N THR A 65 7.68 -21.18 -31.91
CA THR A 65 8.22 -21.01 -33.27
C THR A 65 9.75 -21.06 -33.32
N ASP A 66 10.39 -21.61 -32.29
CA ASP A 66 11.86 -21.61 -32.15
C ASP A 66 12.54 -22.48 -33.22
N LYS A 67 11.84 -23.53 -33.69
CA LYS A 67 12.29 -24.46 -34.74
C LYS A 67 11.63 -24.18 -36.10
N GLU A 68 10.44 -23.60 -36.09
CA GLU A 68 9.66 -23.28 -37.28
C GLU A 68 9.35 -21.80 -37.29
N ASP A 69 9.82 -21.05 -38.29
CA ASP A 69 9.63 -19.59 -38.37
C ASP A 69 8.15 -19.14 -38.30
N VAL A 70 7.20 -20.02 -38.65
CA VAL A 70 5.76 -19.80 -38.54
C VAL A 70 5.10 -21.13 -38.18
N ALA A 71 4.14 -21.08 -37.25
CA ALA A 71 3.27 -22.20 -36.91
C ALA A 71 1.81 -21.76 -36.85
N VAL A 72 0.88 -22.71 -36.98
CA VAL A 72 -0.57 -22.44 -36.86
C VAL A 72 -1.23 -23.46 -35.95
N ILE A 73 -2.27 -23.04 -35.23
CA ILE A 73 -3.26 -23.94 -34.63
C ILE A 73 -4.58 -23.67 -35.33
N PHE A 74 -5.17 -24.69 -35.94
CA PHE A 74 -6.50 -24.60 -36.53
C PHE A 74 -7.54 -25.30 -35.67
N ASP A 75 -8.49 -24.51 -35.14
CA ASP A 75 -9.67 -24.96 -34.42
C ASP A 75 -10.80 -25.22 -35.42
N GLU A 76 -11.07 -26.50 -35.67
CA GLU A 76 -12.14 -26.93 -36.57
C GLU A 76 -13.54 -26.68 -36.01
N ASN A 77 -13.69 -26.67 -34.68
CA ASN A 77 -14.99 -26.51 -34.04
C ASN A 77 -15.48 -25.05 -34.14
N ASN A 78 -14.54 -24.10 -33.99
CA ASN A 78 -14.85 -22.68 -34.04
C ASN A 78 -14.48 -22.02 -35.39
N GLY A 79 -13.87 -22.77 -36.32
CA GLY A 79 -13.39 -22.23 -37.59
C GLY A 79 -12.31 -21.16 -37.42
N GLN A 80 -11.55 -21.21 -36.32
CA GLN A 80 -10.54 -20.22 -35.97
C GLN A 80 -9.13 -20.72 -36.33
N LEU A 81 -8.29 -19.84 -36.86
CA LEU A 81 -6.87 -20.10 -37.05
C LEU A 81 -6.04 -19.14 -36.21
N SER A 82 -5.24 -19.69 -35.31
CA SER A 82 -4.25 -18.94 -34.53
C SER A 82 -2.90 -19.06 -35.22
N LEU A 83 -2.34 -17.93 -35.64
CA LEU A 83 -1.04 -17.83 -36.31
C LEU A 83 0.03 -17.44 -35.30
N PHE A 84 1.10 -18.23 -35.21
CA PHE A 84 2.27 -17.98 -34.38
C PHE A 84 3.44 -17.63 -35.28
N LEU A 85 4.08 -16.50 -35.01
CA LEU A 85 5.15 -15.94 -35.81
C LEU A 85 6.46 -16.03 -35.04
N ASN A 86 7.59 -16.16 -35.77
CA ASN A 86 8.90 -16.05 -35.17
C ASN A 86 9.01 -14.76 -34.35
N ARG A 87 9.45 -14.88 -33.10
CA ARG A 87 9.63 -13.75 -32.19
C ARG A 87 10.50 -12.66 -32.80
N ASP A 88 11.53 -13.00 -33.57
CA ASP A 88 12.45 -12.03 -34.20
C ASP A 88 11.76 -11.10 -35.20
N TRP A 89 10.61 -11.51 -35.74
CA TRP A 89 9.82 -10.75 -36.70
C TRP A 89 8.78 -9.82 -36.07
N LEU A 90 8.60 -9.90 -34.76
CA LEU A 90 7.75 -8.95 -34.06
C LEU A 90 8.45 -7.58 -34.01
N PRO A 91 7.71 -6.46 -34.09
CA PRO A 91 8.25 -5.13 -33.85
C PRO A 91 9.04 -5.09 -32.53
N ASP A 92 10.07 -4.25 -32.44
CA ASP A 92 10.88 -4.13 -31.21
C ASP A 92 10.00 -3.87 -29.97
N GLU A 93 8.88 -3.15 -30.13
CA GLU A 93 7.87 -2.93 -29.08
C GLU A 93 7.20 -4.21 -28.57
N GLU A 94 6.94 -5.16 -29.46
CA GLU A 94 6.33 -6.46 -29.15
C GLU A 94 7.36 -7.49 -28.68
N ARG A 95 8.64 -7.33 -29.09
CA ARG A 95 9.77 -8.14 -28.58
C ARG A 95 10.28 -7.69 -27.21
N ARG A 96 10.04 -6.43 -26.85
CA ARG A 96 10.46 -5.87 -25.57
C ARG A 96 9.75 -6.59 -24.42
N ASP A 97 10.49 -6.78 -23.34
CA ASP A 97 9.93 -7.35 -22.12
C ASP A 97 8.90 -6.39 -21.52
N LYS A 98 7.62 -6.63 -21.82
CA LYS A 98 6.50 -5.80 -21.38
C LYS A 98 6.34 -5.78 -19.85
N ARG A 99 7.09 -6.59 -19.10
CA ARG A 99 7.16 -6.54 -17.62
C ARG A 99 7.77 -5.23 -17.12
N TRP A 100 8.57 -4.55 -17.94
CA TRP A 100 9.20 -3.29 -17.56
C TRP A 100 8.82 -2.17 -18.52
N LEU A 101 8.31 -1.07 -17.98
CA LEU A 101 8.13 0.19 -18.66
C LEU A 101 9.50 0.80 -18.95
N THR A 102 9.68 1.32 -20.15
CA THR A 102 10.85 2.10 -20.53
C THR A 102 10.52 3.59 -20.49
N PRO A 103 11.37 4.44 -19.87
CA PRO A 103 11.21 5.88 -19.94
C PRO A 103 11.06 6.36 -21.38
N THR A 104 10.13 7.29 -21.62
CA THR A 104 9.97 7.92 -22.94
C THR A 104 11.19 8.80 -23.25
N PRO A 105 11.82 8.66 -24.43
CA PRO A 105 12.98 9.47 -24.84
C PRO A 105 12.72 10.98 -24.83
N GLU A 106 11.47 11.41 -24.91
CA GLU A 106 11.05 12.82 -24.91
C GLU A 106 10.96 13.42 -23.49
N GLY A 107 11.33 12.65 -22.45
CA GLY A 107 11.31 13.10 -21.06
C GLY A 107 12.21 14.32 -20.84
N VAL A 108 11.65 15.40 -20.31
CA VAL A 108 12.41 16.60 -19.94
C VAL A 108 12.62 16.68 -18.43
N SER A 109 13.72 17.29 -18.02
CA SER A 109 13.94 17.61 -16.60
C SER A 109 12.89 18.59 -16.13
N ALA A 110 12.06 18.15 -15.19
CA ALA A 110 10.96 18.93 -14.64
C ALA A 110 11.00 18.88 -13.11
N PHE A 111 10.44 19.92 -12.50
CA PHE A 111 10.16 19.94 -11.08
C PHE A 111 8.67 19.61 -10.86
N ILE A 112 8.41 18.53 -10.15
CA ILE A 112 7.07 18.15 -9.73
C ILE A 112 7.01 18.28 -8.22
N HIS A 113 6.05 19.04 -7.72
CA HIS A 113 5.88 19.27 -6.29
C HIS A 113 4.41 19.29 -5.90
N ARG A 114 4.14 18.69 -4.76
CA ARG A 114 2.85 18.69 -4.10
C ARG A 114 3.03 19.30 -2.71
N GLN A 115 2.13 20.18 -2.35
CA GLN A 115 2.05 20.76 -1.01
C GLN A 115 0.63 20.65 -0.47
N THR A 116 0.51 20.36 0.81
CA THR A 116 -0.77 20.39 1.51
C THR A 116 -0.66 21.34 2.70
N LEU A 117 -1.63 22.25 2.79
CA LEU A 117 -1.75 23.21 3.87
C LEU A 117 -3.03 22.91 4.65
N TYR A 118 -2.89 22.72 5.96
CA TYR A 118 -3.97 22.61 6.90
C TYR A 118 -3.95 23.83 7.83
N LEU A 119 -5.09 24.49 7.95
CA LEU A 119 -5.30 25.62 8.83
C LEU A 119 -6.50 25.32 9.73
N SER A 120 -6.33 25.51 11.03
CA SER A 120 -7.42 25.47 12.00
C SER A 120 -7.27 26.63 12.97
N ASP A 121 -8.34 27.40 13.16
CA ASP A 121 -8.42 28.51 14.09
C ASP A 121 -9.65 28.29 14.98
N ASP A 122 -9.47 28.43 16.28
CA ASP A 122 -10.50 28.37 17.32
C ASP A 122 -10.24 29.48 18.34
N LEU A 123 -11.22 29.78 19.19
CA LEU A 123 -11.19 30.86 20.17
C LEU A 123 -9.90 30.91 21.02
N HIS A 124 -9.30 29.76 21.32
CA HIS A 124 -8.14 29.64 22.22
C HIS A 124 -6.91 29.03 21.53
N SER A 125 -6.99 28.63 20.25
CA SER A 125 -5.89 27.94 19.56
C SER A 125 -5.88 28.15 18.05
N ARG A 126 -4.68 28.31 17.49
CA ARG A 126 -4.36 28.41 16.07
C ARG A 126 -3.34 27.36 15.72
N ASN A 127 -3.67 26.51 14.76
CA ASN A 127 -2.73 25.51 14.25
C ASN A 127 -2.62 25.62 12.73
N MET A 128 -1.40 25.62 12.24
CA MET A 128 -1.05 25.53 10.83
C MET A 128 -0.11 24.35 10.64
N THR A 129 -0.45 23.46 9.72
CA THR A 129 0.42 22.36 9.30
C THR A 129 0.61 22.44 7.81
N LEU A 130 1.86 22.49 7.37
CA LEU A 130 2.26 22.52 5.98
C LEU A 130 3.15 21.30 5.73
N ASN A 131 2.88 20.54 4.70
CA ASN A 131 3.78 19.47 4.27
C ASN A 131 3.90 19.46 2.75
N GLY A 132 5.02 18.91 2.28
CA GLY A 132 5.29 18.84 0.85
C GLY A 132 6.16 17.67 0.47
N SER A 133 5.99 17.24 -0.78
CA SER A 133 6.75 16.18 -1.43
C SER A 133 7.11 16.64 -2.83
N GLY A 134 8.37 16.54 -3.23
CA GLY A 134 8.79 16.96 -4.56
C GLY A 134 9.94 16.14 -5.14
N ALA A 135 10.02 16.16 -6.47
CA ALA A 135 11.10 15.58 -7.25
C ALA A 135 11.50 16.57 -8.36
N LEU A 136 12.81 16.83 -8.45
CA LEU A 136 13.42 17.63 -9.51
C LEU A 136 14.27 16.70 -10.39
N GLY A 137 13.88 16.53 -11.65
CA GLY A 137 14.68 15.79 -12.63
C GLY A 137 16.01 16.50 -12.91
N LEU A 138 17.10 15.72 -12.92
CA LEU A 138 18.48 16.17 -13.13
C LEU A 138 19.12 15.45 -14.33
N GLY A 139 18.37 15.30 -15.42
CA GLY A 139 18.75 14.53 -16.61
C GLY A 139 18.22 13.09 -16.59
N ASP A 140 18.85 12.22 -17.37
CA ASP A 140 18.38 10.86 -17.62
C ASP A 140 18.57 9.96 -16.40
N GLY A 141 17.45 9.42 -15.89
CA GLY A 141 17.45 8.50 -14.75
C GLY A 141 17.99 9.12 -13.46
N ARG A 142 17.99 10.45 -13.31
CA ARG A 142 18.51 11.11 -12.10
C ARG A 142 17.54 12.16 -11.59
N TYR A 143 17.31 12.20 -10.28
CA TYR A 143 16.50 13.24 -9.68
C TYR A 143 16.91 13.56 -8.23
N LEU A 144 16.61 14.78 -7.81
CA LEU A 144 16.62 15.19 -6.40
C LEU A 144 15.21 15.01 -5.85
N GLY A 145 15.04 14.16 -4.83
CA GLY A 145 13.77 13.90 -4.19
C GLY A 145 13.77 14.34 -2.73
N GLY A 146 12.62 14.80 -2.23
CA GLY A 146 12.52 15.15 -0.82
C GLY A 146 11.09 15.35 -0.31
N ASN A 147 10.94 15.12 0.98
CA ASN A 147 9.73 15.34 1.75
C ASN A 147 10.05 16.31 2.91
N TRP A 148 9.16 17.24 3.17
CA TRP A 148 9.31 18.22 4.24
C TRP A 148 7.99 18.50 4.93
N ALA A 149 8.07 18.92 6.18
CA ALA A 149 6.91 19.31 6.97
C ALA A 149 7.25 20.48 7.89
N ALA A 150 6.24 21.29 8.15
CA ALA A 150 6.30 22.42 9.05
C ALA A 150 4.99 22.51 9.85
N ILE A 151 5.10 22.69 11.15
CA ILE A 151 3.98 22.85 12.06
C ILE A 151 4.15 24.16 12.83
N TRP A 152 3.05 24.86 13.02
CA TRP A 152 2.95 26.05 13.86
C TRP A 152 1.70 25.92 14.71
N ASN A 153 1.88 25.85 16.02
CA ASN A 153 0.80 25.74 16.98
C ASN A 153 0.91 26.89 17.98
N GLN A 154 -0.13 27.70 18.06
CA GLN A 154 -0.24 28.82 18.97
C GLN A 154 -1.50 28.65 19.81
N SER A 155 -1.36 28.71 21.12
CA SER A 155 -2.44 28.75 22.11
C SER A 155 -2.16 29.87 23.11
N GLU A 156 -3.10 30.14 24.02
CA GLU A 156 -3.01 31.25 24.98
C GLU A 156 -1.70 31.31 25.77
N HIS A 157 -1.06 30.17 26.05
CA HIS A 157 0.15 30.08 26.85
C HIS A 157 1.30 29.31 26.17
N TYR A 158 1.13 28.85 24.94
CA TYR A 158 2.11 28.01 24.26
C TYR A 158 2.20 28.36 22.79
N ASN A 159 3.41 28.64 22.32
CA ASN A 159 3.71 28.84 20.91
C ASN A 159 4.86 27.90 20.51
N ASN A 160 4.66 27.08 19.50
CA ASN A 160 5.66 26.18 18.97
C ASN A 160 5.64 26.20 17.45
N SER A 161 6.83 26.30 16.86
CA SER A 161 7.05 26.22 15.43
C SER A 161 8.19 25.27 15.14
N GLN A 162 7.94 24.26 14.32
CA GLN A 162 8.95 23.27 13.96
C GLN A 162 8.88 22.98 12.46
N THR A 163 10.04 22.96 11.81
CA THR A 163 10.19 22.62 10.39
C THR A 163 11.29 21.59 10.25
N TRP A 164 11.06 20.55 9.46
CA TRP A 164 12.05 19.51 9.23
C TRP A 164 11.91 18.88 7.84
N PHE A 165 13.00 18.24 7.41
CA PHE A 165 13.02 17.36 6.25
C PHE A 165 12.89 15.92 6.72
N ASP A 166 11.90 15.25 6.19
CA ASP A 166 11.65 13.84 6.38
C ASP A 166 12.70 13.01 5.64
N ASN A 167 12.94 13.36 4.38
CA ASN A 167 14.00 12.84 3.55
C ASN A 167 14.41 13.92 2.53
N LEU A 168 15.66 13.85 2.06
CA LEU A 168 16.22 14.73 1.04
C LEU A 168 17.43 14.04 0.44
N PHE A 169 17.29 13.55 -0.78
CA PHE A 169 18.28 12.67 -1.40
C PHE A 169 18.42 12.92 -2.89
N VAL A 170 19.61 12.66 -3.41
CA VAL A 170 19.84 12.52 -4.85
C VAL A 170 19.77 11.04 -5.20
N ARG A 171 19.04 10.70 -6.27
CA ARG A 171 18.94 9.34 -6.78
C ARG A 171 19.42 9.26 -8.21
N GLN A 172 20.15 8.20 -8.52
CA GLN A 172 20.49 7.74 -9.86
C GLN A 172 19.90 6.33 -10.06
N ASP A 173 19.06 6.17 -11.08
CA ASP A 173 18.60 4.90 -11.60
C ASP A 173 19.64 4.34 -12.58
N LEU A 174 19.95 3.05 -12.42
CA LEU A 174 20.91 2.29 -13.19
C LEU A 174 20.14 1.26 -14.03
N GLY A 175 19.72 1.69 -15.22
CA GLY A 175 18.73 0.97 -16.01
C GLY A 175 17.37 0.95 -15.32
N ASN A 176 16.57 -0.09 -15.60
CA ASN A 176 15.19 -0.18 -15.10
C ASN A 176 15.07 -1.03 -13.82
N GLN A 177 16.20 -1.47 -13.25
CA GLN A 177 16.22 -2.52 -12.22
C GLN A 177 16.95 -2.12 -10.94
N TYR A 178 17.90 -1.18 -10.99
CA TYR A 178 18.74 -0.83 -9.84
C TYR A 178 18.76 0.68 -9.61
N TYR A 179 19.05 1.09 -8.38
CA TYR A 179 19.22 2.50 -8.03
C TYR A 179 20.36 2.70 -7.03
N LEU A 180 20.85 3.94 -7.00
CA LEU A 180 21.75 4.48 -5.98
C LEU A 180 21.16 5.78 -5.44
N GLN A 181 21.04 5.89 -4.12
CA GLN A 181 20.55 7.05 -3.39
C GLN A 181 21.62 7.54 -2.40
N ALA A 182 21.75 8.85 -2.29
CA ALA A 182 22.64 9.51 -1.34
C ALA A 182 21.95 10.72 -0.70
N GLY A 183 22.12 10.90 0.61
CA GLY A 183 21.52 11.99 1.38
C GLY A 183 20.71 11.48 2.56
N ARG A 184 19.70 12.25 2.97
CA ARG A 184 18.79 11.91 4.06
C ARG A 184 17.69 10.99 3.57
N MET A 185 17.58 9.81 4.16
CA MET A 185 16.65 8.76 3.74
C MET A 185 15.94 8.14 4.94
N ASP A 186 14.75 7.62 4.70
CA ASP A 186 13.99 6.82 5.65
C ASP A 186 13.37 5.59 4.96
N GLN A 187 12.57 4.82 5.69
CA GLN A 187 11.94 3.60 5.18
C GLN A 187 10.87 3.81 4.09
N ARG A 188 10.41 5.05 3.81
CA ARG A 188 9.29 5.28 2.88
C ARG A 188 9.62 4.90 1.44
N ASN A 189 10.81 5.25 0.97
CA ASN A 189 11.24 4.86 -0.38
C ASN A 189 11.42 3.34 -0.46
N LEU A 190 12.05 2.75 0.56
CA LEU A 190 12.32 1.32 0.65
C LEU A 190 11.05 0.47 0.61
N SER A 191 10.01 0.90 1.32
CA SER A 191 8.69 0.25 1.34
C SER A 191 7.83 0.52 0.10
N SER A 192 8.28 1.34 -0.85
CA SER A 192 7.55 1.64 -2.09
C SER A 192 8.14 0.93 -3.29
N ALA A 193 7.45 0.96 -4.44
CA ALA A 193 8.01 0.46 -5.69
C ALA A 193 9.34 1.14 -6.06
N THR A 194 9.56 2.38 -5.62
CA THR A 194 10.84 3.05 -5.86
C THR A 194 12.01 2.31 -5.19
N GLY A 195 11.80 1.60 -4.07
CA GLY A 195 12.84 0.92 -3.30
C GLY A 195 12.69 -0.60 -3.17
N GLY A 196 11.81 -1.24 -3.96
CA GLY A 196 11.68 -2.70 -4.02
C GLY A 196 10.56 -3.29 -3.17
N ASP A 197 9.70 -2.44 -2.60
CA ASP A 197 8.50 -2.87 -1.86
C ASP A 197 8.82 -3.78 -0.66
N PHE A 198 9.68 -3.28 0.24
CA PHE A 198 10.04 -3.97 1.48
C PHE A 198 9.16 -3.50 2.65
N GLY A 199 8.22 -4.36 3.04
CA GLY A 199 7.25 -4.10 4.09
C GLY A 199 7.64 -4.48 5.50
N PHE A 200 8.85 -4.14 5.93
CA PHE A 200 9.25 -4.34 7.31
C PHE A 200 8.36 -3.51 8.24
N SER A 201 7.80 -4.19 9.23
CA SER A 201 6.88 -3.57 10.20
C SER A 201 7.44 -3.61 11.62
N LEU A 202 8.43 -4.46 11.84
CA LEU A 202 9.07 -4.71 13.13
C LEU A 202 10.55 -4.32 13.11
N LEU A 203 11.22 -4.38 11.96
CA LEU A 203 12.64 -4.09 11.81
C LEU A 203 12.89 -2.60 12.08
N PRO A 204 13.79 -2.25 13.02
CA PRO A 204 14.12 -0.86 13.29
C PRO A 204 14.89 -0.29 12.10
N LEU A 205 14.20 0.59 11.36
CA LEU A 205 14.72 1.34 10.23
C LEU A 205 14.53 2.83 10.49
N SER A 206 15.48 3.42 11.20
CA SER A 206 15.49 4.85 11.51
C SER A 206 15.77 5.70 10.26
N ARG A 207 15.49 7.00 10.38
CA ARG A 207 15.93 7.98 9.38
C ARG A 207 17.44 8.15 9.52
N PHE A 208 18.15 8.22 8.41
CA PHE A 208 19.60 8.31 8.39
C PHE A 208 20.11 9.20 7.26
N ASP A 209 21.28 9.78 7.46
CA ASP A 209 22.07 10.45 6.43
C ASP A 209 23.15 9.49 5.93
N GLY A 210 23.10 9.10 4.65
CA GLY A 210 24.03 8.10 4.13
C GLY A 210 23.79 7.68 2.69
N LEU A 211 24.03 6.40 2.42
CA LEU A 211 23.88 5.78 1.10
C LEU A 211 22.88 4.62 1.15
N ARG A 212 22.14 4.44 0.06
CA ARG A 212 21.27 3.27 -0.16
C ARG A 212 21.38 2.84 -1.62
N THR A 213 21.47 1.54 -1.85
CA THR A 213 21.38 0.95 -3.18
C THR A 213 20.56 -0.33 -3.12
N GLY A 214 19.90 -0.66 -4.22
CA GLY A 214 19.05 -1.84 -4.28
C GLY A 214 18.33 -1.96 -5.60
N THR A 215 17.42 -2.92 -5.66
CA THR A 215 16.54 -3.11 -6.80
C THR A 215 15.35 -2.16 -6.73
N THR A 216 14.83 -1.77 -7.90
CA THR A 216 13.65 -0.92 -8.00
C THR A 216 12.54 -1.63 -8.77
N GLN A 217 11.31 -1.38 -8.33
CA GLN A 217 10.09 -1.76 -9.04
C GLN A 217 9.42 -0.55 -9.72
N ALA A 218 10.07 0.63 -9.74
CA ALA A 218 9.49 1.85 -10.31
C ALA A 218 9.12 1.72 -11.79
N TYR A 219 9.77 0.78 -12.50
CA TYR A 219 9.55 0.51 -13.90
C TYR A 219 8.71 -0.75 -14.14
N VAL A 220 8.20 -1.43 -13.11
CA VAL A 220 7.36 -2.62 -13.32
C VAL A 220 6.07 -2.18 -13.99
N ASN A 221 5.67 -2.90 -15.04
CA ASN A 221 4.39 -2.69 -15.70
C ASN A 221 3.26 -3.34 -14.88
N HIS A 222 2.62 -2.53 -14.04
CA HIS A 222 1.50 -2.96 -13.20
C HIS A 222 0.18 -3.17 -13.97
N GLU A 223 0.06 -2.81 -15.25
CA GLU A 223 -1.13 -3.18 -16.05
C GLU A 223 -1.21 -4.69 -16.28
N VAL A 224 -0.07 -5.37 -16.17
CA VAL A 224 0.05 -6.83 -16.20
C VAL A 224 -0.17 -7.44 -14.80
N ASP A 225 -0.15 -6.64 -13.71
CA ASP A 225 -0.20 -7.09 -12.31
C ASP A 225 -1.28 -6.34 -11.49
N GLN A 226 -2.49 -6.89 -11.45
CA GLN A 226 -3.63 -6.30 -10.72
C GLN A 226 -3.92 -7.04 -9.41
N ASN A 227 -2.97 -7.06 -8.47
CA ASN A 227 -3.24 -7.53 -7.11
C ASN A 227 -2.85 -6.46 -6.07
N ALA A 228 -3.86 -5.75 -5.57
CA ALA A 228 -3.76 -4.85 -4.43
C ALA A 228 -4.53 -5.43 -3.25
N THR A 229 -3.95 -5.40 -2.04
CA THR A 229 -4.67 -5.77 -0.83
C THR A 229 -5.72 -4.69 -0.53
N PRO A 230 -7.02 -5.01 -0.46
CA PRO A 230 -8.05 -4.02 -0.18
C PRO A 230 -7.88 -3.48 1.25
N VAL A 231 -7.64 -2.17 1.38
CA VAL A 231 -7.57 -1.51 2.70
C VAL A 231 -8.98 -1.11 3.11
N MET A 232 -9.52 -1.78 4.12
CA MET A 232 -10.86 -1.52 4.61
C MET A 232 -10.83 -0.49 5.72
N VAL A 233 -11.72 0.50 5.64
CA VAL A 233 -11.88 1.50 6.69
C VAL A 233 -13.34 1.69 7.04
N GLN A 234 -13.60 1.79 8.34
CA GLN A 234 -14.92 2.09 8.85
C GLN A 234 -15.03 3.57 9.17
N VAL A 235 -16.08 4.22 8.70
CA VAL A 235 -16.43 5.59 9.10
C VAL A 235 -17.86 5.67 9.58
N THR A 236 -18.08 6.38 10.69
CA THR A 236 -19.39 6.43 11.36
C THR A 236 -20.20 7.67 10.99
N ARG A 237 -19.62 8.60 10.23
CA ARG A 237 -20.24 9.81 9.65
C ARG A 237 -19.59 10.12 8.31
N ASN A 238 -20.03 11.18 7.62
CA ASN A 238 -19.26 11.70 6.50
C ASN A 238 -17.88 12.08 7.03
N ALA A 239 -16.89 11.35 6.56
CA ALA A 239 -15.57 11.39 7.11
C ALA A 239 -14.60 11.74 6.00
N ARG A 240 -13.73 12.72 6.28
CA ARG A 240 -12.52 12.88 5.50
C ARG A 240 -11.49 11.97 6.13
N ILE A 241 -11.05 10.97 5.39
CA ILE A 241 -9.94 10.12 5.80
C ILE A 241 -8.70 10.66 5.14
N ASP A 242 -7.81 11.18 5.95
CA ASP A 242 -6.48 11.58 5.51
C ASP A 242 -5.59 10.34 5.66
N ILE A 243 -5.12 9.80 4.54
CA ILE A 243 -4.33 8.57 4.45
C ILE A 243 -2.86 8.97 4.52
N TYR A 244 -2.17 8.60 5.61
CA TYR A 244 -0.75 8.91 5.78
C TYR A 244 0.13 7.68 5.63
N ARG A 245 1.36 7.89 5.15
CA ARG A 245 2.49 6.97 5.29
C ARG A 245 3.56 7.69 6.11
N GLY A 246 3.73 7.29 7.38
CA GLY A 246 4.52 8.08 8.33
C GLY A 246 3.92 9.48 8.52
N SER A 247 4.69 10.52 8.21
CA SER A 247 4.27 11.94 8.23
C SER A 247 3.71 12.44 6.90
N GLU A 248 3.81 11.66 5.82
CA GLU A 248 3.39 12.05 4.47
C GLU A 248 1.92 11.75 4.22
N LEU A 249 1.13 12.76 3.84
CA LEU A 249 -0.23 12.57 3.35
C LEU A 249 -0.19 11.99 1.93
N LEU A 250 -0.69 10.77 1.74
CA LEU A 250 -0.79 10.14 0.44
C LEU A 250 -2.00 10.64 -0.34
N GLY A 251 -3.14 10.83 0.34
CA GLY A 251 -4.36 11.35 -0.22
C GLY A 251 -5.46 11.48 0.83
N SER A 252 -6.53 12.21 0.49
CA SER A 252 -7.71 12.35 1.34
C SER A 252 -8.92 11.80 0.61
N GLN A 253 -9.63 10.86 1.22
CA GLN A 253 -10.87 10.31 0.67
C GLN A 253 -12.05 10.76 1.52
N PHE A 254 -13.06 11.32 0.87
CA PHE A 254 -14.33 11.65 1.51
C PHE A 254 -15.22 10.43 1.43
N LEU A 255 -15.33 9.74 2.56
CA LEU A 255 -16.14 8.54 2.67
C LEU A 255 -17.45 8.89 3.34
N THR A 256 -18.53 8.44 2.71
CA THR A 256 -19.83 8.41 3.38
C THR A 256 -19.74 7.49 4.59
N PRO A 257 -20.59 7.63 5.59
CA PRO A 257 -20.58 6.71 6.71
C PRO A 257 -20.84 5.27 6.27
N GLY A 258 -19.99 4.32 6.64
CA GLY A 258 -20.06 2.92 6.25
C GLY A 258 -18.69 2.24 6.28
N MET A 259 -18.66 0.96 5.91
CA MET A 259 -17.41 0.33 5.50
C MET A 259 -17.12 0.70 4.07
N HIS A 260 -15.90 1.17 3.86
CA HIS A 260 -15.39 1.50 2.55
C HIS A 260 -14.10 0.73 2.36
N THR A 261 -14.01 -0.01 1.26
CA THR A 261 -12.70 -0.31 0.69
C THR A 261 -12.15 1.02 0.23
N LEU A 262 -11.05 1.47 0.86
CA LEU A 262 -10.34 2.64 0.39
C LEU A 262 -9.94 2.39 -1.05
N ASP A 263 -10.15 3.38 -1.90
CA ASP A 263 -9.64 3.31 -3.25
C ASP A 263 -8.11 3.40 -3.20
N THR A 264 -7.46 2.24 -3.24
CA THR A 264 -6.00 2.13 -3.17
C THR A 264 -5.33 2.26 -4.53
N HIS A 265 -6.08 2.52 -5.62
CA HIS A 265 -5.50 2.64 -6.97
C HIS A 265 -4.57 3.84 -7.09
N SER A 266 -4.86 4.91 -6.36
CA SER A 266 -4.05 6.14 -6.29
C SER A 266 -2.91 6.07 -5.29
N LEU A 267 -2.88 5.05 -4.42
CA LEU A 267 -1.79 4.89 -3.45
C LEU A 267 -0.53 4.37 -4.15
N PRO A 268 0.67 4.85 -3.78
CA PRO A 268 1.90 4.33 -4.34
C PRO A 268 1.99 2.80 -4.18
N PRO A 269 2.42 2.05 -5.21
CA PRO A 269 2.74 0.63 -5.03
C PRO A 269 3.82 0.47 -3.93
N GLY A 270 3.73 -0.62 -3.17
CA GLY A 270 4.51 -0.79 -1.94
C GLY A 270 3.77 -1.46 -0.78
N SER A 271 4.50 -1.70 0.30
CA SER A 271 4.11 -2.43 1.49
C SER A 271 4.50 -1.58 2.68
N TYR A 272 3.56 -0.85 3.23
CA TYR A 272 3.82 0.08 4.32
C TYR A 272 2.59 0.21 5.23
N PRO A 273 2.79 0.53 6.53
CA PRO A 273 1.68 0.86 7.40
C PRO A 273 1.07 2.20 6.97
N LEU A 274 -0.23 2.20 6.72
CA LEU A 274 -1.04 3.40 6.54
C LEU A 274 -1.52 3.89 7.91
N ALA A 275 -1.31 5.17 8.21
CA ALA A 275 -1.96 5.85 9.31
C ALA A 275 -3.19 6.59 8.77
N LEU A 276 -4.37 6.03 8.99
CA LEU A 276 -5.64 6.60 8.59
C LEU A 276 -6.11 7.57 9.68
N ARG A 277 -5.98 8.87 9.42
CA ARG A 277 -6.53 9.91 10.30
C ARG A 277 -7.96 10.18 9.88
N ILE A 278 -8.90 9.80 10.73
CA ILE A 278 -10.32 9.81 10.42
C ILE A 278 -10.94 11.07 11.04
N TYR A 279 -11.29 12.02 10.19
CA TYR A 279 -11.97 13.27 10.56
C TYR A 279 -13.47 13.11 10.33
N GLU A 280 -14.25 13.05 11.40
CA GLU A 280 -15.71 12.98 11.33
C GLU A 280 -16.26 14.34 11.79
N ASP A 281 -17.10 14.97 10.94
CA ASP A 281 -17.63 16.32 11.15
C ASP A 281 -16.51 17.39 11.33
N GLY A 282 -15.37 17.19 10.64
CA GLY A 282 -14.21 18.10 10.68
C GLY A 282 -13.29 17.94 11.89
N ILE A 283 -13.61 17.05 12.83
CA ILE A 283 -12.82 16.79 14.05
C ILE A 283 -12.11 15.45 13.93
N LEU A 284 -10.81 15.40 14.23
CA LEU A 284 -10.06 14.15 14.30
C LEU A 284 -10.63 13.26 15.40
N ARG A 285 -11.27 12.15 15.04
CA ARG A 285 -11.89 11.24 16.01
C ARG A 285 -11.00 10.08 16.39
N ARG A 286 -10.20 9.58 15.44
CA ARG A 286 -9.28 8.47 15.66
C ARG A 286 -8.20 8.43 14.57
N THR A 287 -7.06 7.85 14.93
CA THR A 287 -6.02 7.45 14.00
C THR A 287 -5.93 5.92 14.05
N GLU A 288 -5.99 5.28 12.89
CA GLU A 288 -5.97 3.82 12.76
C GLU A 288 -4.76 3.40 11.91
N SER A 289 -4.00 2.40 12.37
CA SER A 289 -2.88 1.86 11.59
C SER A 289 -3.34 0.60 10.85
N GLN A 290 -3.25 0.62 9.53
CA GLN A 290 -3.64 -0.48 8.65
C GLN A 290 -2.45 -0.84 7.74
N PRO A 291 -1.97 -2.10 7.72
CA PRO A 291 -0.96 -2.50 6.76
C PRO A 291 -1.56 -2.54 5.34
N SER A 292 -0.89 -1.91 4.38
CA SER A 292 -1.24 -1.97 2.96
C SER A 292 -0.13 -2.67 2.20
N VAL A 293 -0.48 -3.61 1.30
CA VAL A 293 0.45 -4.24 0.35
C VAL A 293 -0.15 -4.12 -1.05
N ARG A 294 0.53 -3.41 -1.95
CA ARG A 294 0.10 -3.18 -3.33
C ARG A 294 1.21 -3.55 -4.30
N GLY A 295 0.94 -4.49 -5.21
CA GLY A 295 1.92 -4.96 -6.21
C GLY A 295 2.76 -6.15 -5.73
N GLY A 296 2.15 -7.04 -4.94
CA GLY A 296 2.91 -7.95 -4.10
C GLY A 296 3.34 -9.29 -4.71
N ASN A 297 2.57 -9.89 -5.61
CA ASN A 297 2.66 -11.34 -5.72
C ASN A 297 2.82 -11.96 -7.11
N SER A 298 2.62 -11.26 -8.23
CA SER A 298 2.46 -12.00 -9.49
C SER A 298 3.62 -11.94 -10.50
N PHE A 299 4.51 -10.93 -10.49
CA PHE A 299 5.54 -10.83 -11.56
C PHE A 299 7.00 -10.58 -11.17
N SER A 300 7.33 -10.36 -9.90
CA SER A 300 8.74 -10.30 -9.47
C SER A 300 9.31 -11.69 -9.19
N ALA A 301 9.44 -12.53 -10.22
CA ALA A 301 10.26 -13.75 -10.14
C ALA A 301 11.76 -13.44 -9.85
N GLN A 302 12.14 -12.15 -9.86
CA GLN A 302 13.47 -11.68 -9.47
C GLN A 302 13.49 -11.30 -7.99
N THR A 303 14.52 -11.78 -7.31
CA THR A 303 14.81 -11.39 -5.93
C THR A 303 15.10 -9.90 -5.86
N GLN A 304 14.28 -9.17 -5.12
CA GLN A 304 14.54 -7.78 -4.77
C GLN A 304 15.56 -7.75 -3.63
N TRP A 305 16.42 -6.75 -3.60
CA TRP A 305 17.37 -6.56 -2.50
C TRP A 305 17.66 -5.08 -2.26
N PHE A 306 18.11 -4.75 -1.06
CA PHE A 306 18.66 -3.45 -0.74
C PHE A 306 19.78 -3.55 0.29
N ILE A 307 20.65 -2.54 0.28
CA ILE A 307 21.67 -2.29 1.29
C ILE A 307 21.65 -0.80 1.57
N GLN A 308 21.68 -0.42 2.83
CA GLN A 308 21.75 0.97 3.29
C GLN A 308 22.66 1.11 4.50
N GLY A 309 23.26 2.28 4.65
CA GLY A 309 24.03 2.61 5.84
C GLY A 309 24.41 4.08 5.90
N GLY A 310 24.58 4.57 7.12
CA GLY A 310 24.88 5.97 7.39
C GLY A 310 24.82 6.30 8.87
N GLN A 311 24.54 7.57 9.16
CA GLN A 311 24.37 8.08 10.51
C GLN A 311 22.90 8.32 10.80
N GLU A 312 22.40 7.87 11.95
CA GLU A 312 21.03 8.09 12.38
C GLU A 312 20.75 9.58 12.59
N ASP A 313 19.60 10.04 12.10
CA ASP A 313 19.08 11.39 12.31
C ASP A 313 17.73 11.29 13.02
N THR A 314 17.79 11.40 14.34
CA THR A 314 16.61 11.34 15.20
C THR A 314 15.75 12.60 15.08
N GLY A 315 16.30 13.68 14.52
CA GLY A 315 15.65 15.00 14.44
C GLY A 315 15.66 15.75 15.77
N ASP A 316 16.15 15.13 16.83
CA ASP A 316 16.39 15.75 18.12
C ASP A 316 17.88 15.63 18.44
N LYS A 317 18.60 16.75 18.32
CA LYS A 317 20.05 16.79 18.61
C LYS A 317 20.38 16.52 20.08
N ALA A 318 19.38 16.54 20.97
CA ALA A 318 19.55 16.14 22.36
C ALA A 318 19.43 14.61 22.56
N SER A 319 18.98 13.87 21.54
CA SER A 319 18.95 12.41 21.57
C SER A 319 20.36 11.84 21.59
N HIS A 320 20.60 10.87 22.47
CA HIS A 320 21.89 10.18 22.54
C HIS A 320 22.19 9.33 21.29
N TYR A 321 21.16 8.96 20.52
CA TYR A 321 21.29 8.14 19.32
C TYR A 321 21.53 8.97 18.05
N ASP A 322 21.46 10.30 18.13
CA ASP A 322 21.71 11.17 16.98
C ASP A 322 23.18 11.05 16.54
N GLY A 323 23.40 10.72 15.26
CA GLY A 323 24.74 10.50 14.70
C GLY A 323 25.30 9.08 14.89
N GLU A 324 24.57 8.14 15.51
CA GLU A 324 25.01 6.75 15.62
C GLU A 324 25.04 6.04 14.26
N THR A 325 25.93 5.06 14.11
CA THR A 325 26.01 4.30 12.86
C THR A 325 24.87 3.31 12.76
N VAL A 326 24.11 3.40 11.67
CA VAL A 326 23.03 2.47 11.34
C VAL A 326 23.29 1.81 10.00
N MET A 327 22.96 0.53 9.90
CA MET A 327 23.06 -0.24 8.66
C MET A 327 21.85 -1.16 8.53
N ALA A 328 21.41 -1.40 7.31
CA ALA A 328 20.41 -2.43 7.06
C ALA A 328 20.60 -3.05 5.68
N ALA A 329 20.22 -4.31 5.56
CA ALA A 329 20.17 -5.02 4.30
C ALA A 329 18.97 -5.96 4.31
N GLY A 330 18.44 -6.28 3.15
CA GLY A 330 17.38 -7.26 3.07
C GLY A 330 17.11 -7.69 1.65
N PHE A 331 16.39 -8.79 1.53
CA PHE A 331 15.97 -9.34 0.26
C PHE A 331 14.52 -9.80 0.32
N ARG A 332 13.88 -9.84 -0.84
CA ARG A 332 12.52 -10.35 -1.00
C ARG A 332 12.46 -11.21 -2.24
N THR A 333 11.89 -12.40 -2.13
CA THR A 333 11.82 -13.35 -3.23
C THR A 333 10.52 -14.14 -3.23
N GLY A 334 10.03 -14.48 -4.42
CA GLY A 334 8.87 -15.36 -4.58
C GLY A 334 9.29 -16.82 -4.41
N LEU A 335 8.75 -17.51 -3.40
CA LEU A 335 8.97 -18.95 -3.21
C LEU A 335 8.10 -19.78 -4.16
N ARG A 336 6.87 -19.30 -4.43
CA ARG A 336 5.90 -19.85 -5.38
C ARG A 336 5.09 -18.70 -5.98
N LYS A 337 4.27 -18.95 -7.01
CA LYS A 337 3.44 -17.93 -7.71
C LYS A 337 2.59 -17.03 -6.79
N ASN A 338 2.34 -17.48 -5.57
CA ASN A 338 1.42 -16.88 -4.61
C ASN A 338 2.03 -16.74 -3.20
N ILE A 339 3.33 -16.98 -3.04
CA ILE A 339 4.02 -16.95 -1.74
C ILE A 339 5.33 -16.21 -1.88
N SER A 340 5.53 -15.15 -1.09
CA SER A 340 6.78 -14.40 -1.05
C SER A 340 7.40 -14.42 0.35
N LEU A 341 8.72 -14.51 0.39
CA LEU A 341 9.55 -14.37 1.58
C LEU A 341 10.27 -13.02 1.53
N THR A 342 10.23 -12.28 2.61
CA THR A 342 10.99 -11.04 2.81
C THR A 342 11.83 -11.20 4.07
N GLU A 343 13.12 -10.94 3.97
CA GLU A 343 14.08 -11.05 5.07
C GLU A 343 14.86 -9.74 5.15
N GLY A 344 15.03 -9.20 6.35
CA GLY A 344 15.79 -7.99 6.59
C GLY A 344 16.59 -8.08 7.87
N ILE A 345 17.80 -7.52 7.82
CA ILE A 345 18.68 -7.35 8.97
C ILE A 345 18.96 -5.86 9.15
N SER A 346 19.02 -5.39 10.39
CA SER A 346 19.49 -4.04 10.71
C SER A 346 20.41 -4.03 11.92
N LEU A 347 21.36 -3.11 11.89
CA LEU A 347 22.22 -2.73 13.00
C LEU A 347 21.77 -1.34 13.44
N ALA A 348 21.31 -1.22 14.68
CA ALA A 348 20.93 0.06 15.29
C ALA A 348 21.20 0.00 16.80
N HIS A 349 21.72 1.08 17.38
CA HIS A 349 21.99 1.16 18.82
C HIS A 349 22.89 0.02 19.34
N GLU A 350 23.92 -0.35 18.57
CA GLU A 350 24.85 -1.46 18.86
C GLU A 350 24.20 -2.86 18.91
N ALA A 351 22.94 -3.01 18.52
CA ALA A 351 22.21 -4.26 18.47
C ALA A 351 21.85 -4.65 17.03
N TRP A 352 21.86 -5.96 16.77
CA TRP A 352 21.42 -6.54 15.51
C TRP A 352 19.97 -7.01 15.62
N TYR A 353 19.18 -6.73 14.61
CA TYR A 353 17.79 -7.15 14.48
C TYR A 353 17.60 -7.89 13.16
N SER A 354 16.77 -8.92 13.16
CA SER A 354 16.31 -9.58 11.93
C SER A 354 14.79 -9.69 11.91
N GLU A 355 14.16 -9.29 10.82
CA GLU A 355 12.74 -9.51 10.57
C GLU A 355 12.58 -10.45 9.37
N THR A 356 11.91 -11.59 9.62
CA THR A 356 11.48 -12.53 8.58
C THR A 356 9.99 -12.38 8.38
N ARG A 357 9.55 -12.24 7.13
CA ARG A 357 8.14 -12.10 6.77
C ARG A 357 7.76 -13.01 5.63
N LEU A 358 6.62 -13.68 5.77
CA LEU A 358 5.98 -14.50 4.76
C LEU A 358 4.66 -13.83 4.35
N ASN A 359 4.45 -13.68 3.05
CA ASN A 359 3.18 -13.23 2.49
C ASN A 359 2.66 -14.30 1.54
N SER A 360 1.35 -14.51 1.53
CA SER A 360 0.69 -15.50 0.70
C SER A 360 -0.67 -14.98 0.26
N GLN A 361 -1.03 -15.20 -1.01
CA GLN A 361 -2.30 -14.77 -1.58
C GLN A 361 -2.90 -15.91 -2.40
N HIS A 362 -4.09 -16.36 -2.05
CA HIS A 362 -4.76 -17.47 -2.73
C HIS A 362 -6.18 -17.08 -3.14
N ALA A 363 -6.60 -17.49 -4.33
CA ALA A 363 -8.01 -17.53 -4.67
C ALA A 363 -8.64 -18.71 -3.90
N VAL A 364 -9.64 -18.42 -3.08
CA VAL A 364 -10.35 -19.41 -2.25
C VAL A 364 -11.85 -19.13 -2.36
N LEU A 365 -12.61 -20.13 -2.81
CA LEU A 365 -14.00 -19.96 -3.25
C LEU A 365 -14.06 -18.89 -4.36
N ASP A 366 -15.05 -17.99 -4.33
CA ASP A 366 -15.20 -16.87 -5.26
C ASP A 366 -14.41 -15.61 -4.84
N GLY A 367 -13.52 -15.73 -3.84
CA GLY A 367 -12.80 -14.61 -3.24
C GLY A 367 -11.28 -14.76 -3.16
N THR A 368 -10.64 -13.76 -2.57
CA THR A 368 -9.20 -13.71 -2.32
C THR A 368 -8.90 -13.82 -0.82
N LEU A 369 -8.01 -14.74 -0.46
CA LEU A 369 -7.45 -14.90 0.88
C LEU A 369 -6.00 -14.41 0.88
N ASP A 370 -5.74 -13.34 1.63
CA ASP A 370 -4.41 -12.80 1.88
C ASP A 370 -3.96 -13.18 3.29
N LEU A 371 -2.77 -13.78 3.38
CA LEU A 371 -2.13 -14.19 4.63
C LEU A 371 -0.77 -13.51 4.72
N SER A 372 -0.45 -12.99 5.90
CA SER A 372 0.90 -12.54 6.18
C SER A 372 1.31 -12.78 7.62
N ALA A 373 2.54 -13.21 7.82
CA ALA A 373 3.13 -13.40 9.12
C ALA A 373 4.56 -12.85 9.12
N GLY A 374 4.94 -12.16 10.19
CA GLY A 374 6.29 -11.65 10.40
C GLY A 374 6.79 -11.98 11.80
N ILE A 375 8.09 -12.22 11.94
CA ILE A 375 8.76 -12.44 13.21
C ILE A 375 10.00 -11.55 13.28
N LEU A 376 10.30 -11.01 14.46
CA LEU A 376 11.46 -10.18 14.75
C LEU A 376 12.28 -10.82 15.86
N HIS A 377 13.60 -10.85 15.66
CA HIS A 377 14.58 -11.22 16.68
C HIS A 377 15.66 -10.16 16.79
N GLY A 378 15.95 -9.70 18.01
CA GLY A 378 17.01 -8.74 18.34
C GLY A 378 18.04 -9.35 19.30
N THR A 379 19.31 -8.97 19.14
CA THR A 379 20.39 -9.39 20.07
C THR A 379 20.28 -8.75 21.45
N ASP A 380 19.48 -7.70 21.57
CA ASP A 380 19.18 -6.94 22.78
C ASP A 380 17.99 -7.50 23.56
N SER A 381 17.62 -8.77 23.34
CA SER A 381 16.40 -9.45 23.84
C SER A 381 15.08 -8.99 23.23
N THR A 382 15.11 -8.10 22.23
CA THR A 382 13.89 -7.66 21.56
C THR A 382 13.32 -8.78 20.71
N SER A 383 12.00 -8.99 20.81
CA SER A 383 11.27 -9.96 20.02
C SER A 383 9.94 -9.37 19.56
N GLY A 384 9.41 -9.87 18.46
CA GLY A 384 8.11 -9.43 18.00
C GLY A 384 7.53 -10.33 16.93
N ASN A 385 6.24 -10.19 16.70
CA ASN A 385 5.54 -10.92 15.66
C ASN A 385 4.35 -10.11 15.15
N THR A 386 4.07 -10.26 13.85
CA THR A 386 2.87 -9.73 13.20
C THR A 386 2.12 -10.85 12.51
N GLU A 387 0.80 -10.84 12.62
CA GLU A 387 -0.07 -11.72 11.86
C GLU A 387 -1.17 -10.91 11.18
N GLN A 388 -1.48 -11.28 9.94
CA GLN A 388 -2.52 -10.68 9.15
C GLN A 388 -3.24 -11.74 8.33
N VAL A 389 -4.56 -11.69 8.37
CA VAL A 389 -5.45 -12.52 7.56
C VAL A 389 -6.55 -11.62 7.01
N THR A 390 -6.73 -11.62 5.70
CA THR A 390 -7.80 -10.88 5.02
C THR A 390 -8.49 -11.82 4.04
N TYR A 391 -9.82 -11.84 4.05
CA TYR A 391 -10.63 -12.57 3.09
C TYR A 391 -11.67 -11.65 2.46
N ASN A 392 -11.86 -11.74 1.15
CA ASN A 392 -12.84 -10.94 0.42
C ASN A 392 -13.44 -11.68 -0.78
N ASP A 393 -14.76 -11.89 -0.77
CA ASP A 393 -15.56 -12.46 -1.87
C ASP A 393 -16.87 -11.68 -2.13
N GLY A 394 -17.00 -10.49 -1.51
CA GLY A 394 -18.26 -9.76 -1.34
C GLY A 394 -18.70 -9.69 0.13
N PHE A 395 -18.37 -10.71 0.92
CA PHE A 395 -18.17 -10.63 2.36
C PHE A 395 -16.70 -10.32 2.64
N SER A 396 -16.41 -9.52 3.68
CA SER A 396 -15.03 -9.17 4.01
C SER A 396 -14.72 -9.46 5.48
N ALA A 397 -13.69 -10.28 5.73
CA ALA A 397 -13.16 -10.53 7.06
C ALA A 397 -11.69 -10.11 7.12
N SER A 398 -11.29 -9.44 8.19
CA SER A 398 -9.88 -9.15 8.45
C SER A 398 -9.51 -9.36 9.90
N LEU A 399 -8.31 -9.87 10.14
CA LEU A 399 -7.69 -9.98 11.44
C LEU A 399 -6.24 -9.52 11.29
N TRP A 400 -5.83 -8.59 12.14
CA TRP A 400 -4.46 -8.12 12.23
C TRP A 400 -4.04 -8.14 13.70
N ARG A 401 -2.86 -8.68 13.97
CA ARG A 401 -2.25 -8.71 15.29
C ARG A 401 -0.79 -8.29 15.17
N ASN A 402 -0.35 -7.49 16.12
CA ASN A 402 1.04 -7.10 16.29
C ASN A 402 1.40 -7.22 17.77
N HIS A 403 2.58 -7.77 18.05
CA HIS A 403 3.12 -7.90 19.38
C HIS A 403 4.62 -7.63 19.34
N THR A 404 5.07 -6.75 20.22
CA THR A 404 6.48 -6.39 20.41
C THR A 404 6.82 -6.40 21.89
N GLU A 405 7.94 -7.03 22.22
CA GLU A 405 8.48 -7.12 23.56
C GLU A 405 10.01 -6.97 23.57
N SER A 406 10.55 -6.64 24.73
CA SER A 406 11.97 -6.41 25.00
C SER A 406 12.19 -6.49 26.52
N ASP A 407 13.40 -6.75 26.99
CA ASP A 407 13.72 -6.74 28.43
C ASP A 407 13.39 -5.40 29.09
N ALA A 408 13.42 -4.30 28.33
CA ALA A 408 12.97 -2.96 28.75
C ALA A 408 11.49 -2.93 29.21
N CYS A 409 10.66 -3.84 28.70
CA CYS A 409 9.23 -3.93 29.01
C CYS A 409 8.98 -4.52 30.41
N SER A 410 9.87 -5.37 30.90
CA SER A 410 9.70 -6.10 32.17
C SER A 410 10.09 -5.28 33.40
N GLY A 411 10.73 -4.13 33.22
CA GLY A 411 11.24 -3.28 34.30
C GLY A 411 12.34 -3.94 35.16
N ARG A 412 12.92 -5.06 34.73
CA ARG A 412 14.02 -5.75 35.43
C ARG A 412 15.38 -5.11 35.20
N HIS A 413 15.56 -4.38 34.09
CA HIS A 413 16.78 -3.62 33.79
C HIS A 413 16.43 -2.15 33.44
N PRO A 414 16.38 -1.23 34.43
CA PRO A 414 16.12 0.20 34.17
C PRO A 414 17.24 0.92 33.40
N GLN A 415 18.32 0.21 33.05
CA GLN A 415 19.45 0.70 32.26
C GLN A 415 19.53 0.13 30.84
N SER A 416 18.47 -0.50 30.32
CA SER A 416 18.40 -0.80 28.89
C SER A 416 18.18 0.51 28.11
N VAL A 417 19.25 1.28 27.92
CA VAL A 417 19.34 2.54 27.17
C VAL A 417 19.24 2.28 25.66
N HIS A 418 18.47 1.29 25.22
CA HIS A 418 18.37 0.88 23.79
C HIS A 418 16.92 0.82 23.30
N ALA A 419 15.98 1.37 24.08
CA ALA A 419 14.55 1.18 23.86
C ALA A 419 14.02 2.07 22.71
N SER A 420 14.42 1.71 21.49
CA SER A 420 13.89 2.23 20.22
C SER A 420 12.54 1.63 19.86
N MET A 421 12.16 0.49 20.47
CA MET A 421 10.88 -0.18 20.23
C MET A 421 9.90 -0.03 21.40
N THR A 422 8.63 0.25 21.06
CA THR A 422 7.53 0.36 22.02
C THR A 422 7.00 -1.03 22.39
N CYS A 423 6.83 -1.29 23.68
CA CYS A 423 6.25 -2.53 24.21
C CYS A 423 4.75 -2.50 24.02
N GLN A 424 4.26 -3.12 22.95
CA GLN A 424 2.85 -3.02 22.59
C GLN A 424 2.32 -4.32 22.03
N THR A 425 1.10 -4.65 22.44
CA THR A 425 0.28 -5.65 21.78
C THR A 425 -0.94 -4.96 21.22
N SER A 426 -1.23 -5.15 19.95
CA SER A 426 -2.46 -4.66 19.34
C SER A 426 -3.08 -5.72 18.46
N MET A 427 -4.41 -5.81 18.47
CA MET A 427 -5.16 -6.70 17.61
C MET A 427 -6.41 -5.99 17.11
N ASN A 428 -6.65 -6.06 15.81
CA ASN A 428 -7.81 -5.52 15.13
C ASN A 428 -8.48 -6.64 14.35
N ALA A 429 -9.77 -6.85 14.55
CA ALA A 429 -10.58 -7.81 13.82
C ALA A 429 -11.80 -7.08 13.24
N SER A 430 -12.15 -7.37 12.00
CA SER A 430 -13.35 -6.82 11.37
C SER A 430 -14.06 -7.86 10.51
N LEU A 431 -15.38 -7.78 10.46
CA LEU A 431 -16.25 -8.69 9.74
C LEU A 431 -17.39 -7.89 9.11
N SER A 432 -17.50 -7.90 7.78
CA SER A 432 -18.53 -7.22 7.02
C SER A 432 -19.31 -8.23 6.18
N VAL A 433 -20.63 -8.27 6.36
CA VAL A 433 -21.52 -9.22 5.70
C VAL A 433 -22.60 -8.47 4.90
N PRO A 434 -22.72 -8.70 3.58
CA PRO A 434 -23.88 -8.25 2.82
C PRO A 434 -25.10 -9.14 3.15
N VAL A 435 -26.21 -8.53 3.55
CA VAL A 435 -27.48 -9.22 3.85
C VAL A 435 -28.60 -8.52 3.08
N GLY A 436 -28.88 -8.98 1.86
CA GLY A 436 -29.80 -8.30 0.94
C GLY A 436 -29.29 -6.88 0.59
N ASN A 437 -30.13 -5.85 0.79
CA ASN A 437 -29.76 -4.44 0.58
C ASN A 437 -29.07 -3.79 1.80
N TRP A 438 -28.61 -4.61 2.74
CA TRP A 438 -28.07 -4.17 4.03
C TRP A 438 -26.63 -4.67 4.18
N TYR A 439 -25.81 -3.90 4.89
CA TYR A 439 -24.48 -4.34 5.32
C TYR A 439 -24.43 -4.39 6.85
N ALA A 440 -24.01 -5.54 7.39
CA ALA A 440 -23.74 -5.72 8.81
C ALA A 440 -22.24 -5.76 9.03
N LEU A 441 -21.74 -4.92 9.95
CA LEU A 441 -20.34 -4.84 10.30
C LEU A 441 -20.14 -5.11 11.79
N LEU A 442 -19.23 -6.02 12.11
CA LEU A 442 -18.68 -6.23 13.44
C LEU A 442 -17.19 -5.86 13.43
N GLY A 443 -16.77 -4.98 14.34
CA GLY A 443 -15.38 -4.59 14.51
C GLY A 443 -14.93 -4.73 15.97
N TYR A 444 -13.74 -5.25 16.18
CA TYR A 444 -13.11 -5.39 17.48
C TYR A 444 -11.66 -4.91 17.41
N SER A 445 -11.27 -3.99 18.29
CA SER A 445 -9.88 -3.59 18.44
C SER A 445 -9.45 -3.65 19.89
N THR A 446 -8.23 -4.09 20.12
CA THR A 446 -7.57 -4.06 21.42
C THR A 446 -6.15 -3.54 21.25
N SER A 447 -5.72 -2.70 22.18
CA SER A 447 -4.36 -2.24 22.28
C SER A 447 -3.95 -2.25 23.75
N ARG A 448 -2.82 -2.88 24.02
CA ARG A 448 -2.18 -2.94 25.32
C ARG A 448 -0.76 -2.42 25.18
N THR A 449 -0.42 -1.39 25.92
CA THR A 449 0.93 -0.83 25.97
C THR A 449 1.48 -1.04 27.36
N GLU A 450 2.64 -1.68 27.47
CA GLU A 450 3.33 -1.84 28.75
C GLU A 450 4.10 -0.55 29.07
N GLY A 451 3.87 -0.01 30.26
CA GLY A 451 4.50 1.23 30.70
C GLY A 451 5.95 1.03 31.16
N ARG A 452 6.83 1.99 30.84
CA ARG A 452 8.19 2.07 31.41
C ARG A 452 8.14 2.47 32.89
N ARG A 453 8.93 1.79 33.74
CA ARG A 453 9.23 2.28 35.09
C ARG A 453 10.37 3.30 35.00
N PHE A 454 10.07 4.58 35.16
CA PHE A 454 11.10 5.60 35.33
C PHE A 454 11.57 5.63 36.79
N THR A 455 12.83 5.25 37.02
CA THR A 455 13.55 5.61 38.25
C THR A 455 14.37 6.85 37.96
N GLY A 456 13.87 8.03 38.35
CA GLY A 456 14.54 9.29 38.07
C GLY A 456 15.74 9.53 38.97
N ASP A 457 16.89 9.83 38.35
CA ASP A 457 17.86 10.80 38.87
C ASP A 457 18.45 11.64 37.70
N MET A 458 17.57 12.16 36.84
CA MET A 458 17.96 13.13 35.81
C MET A 458 17.38 14.48 36.21
N MET A 459 18.25 15.34 36.77
CA MET A 459 17.93 16.73 37.09
C MET A 459 17.56 17.49 35.81
N ILE A 460 16.26 17.62 35.54
CA ILE A 460 15.74 18.66 34.66
C ILE A 460 15.64 19.93 35.49
N THR A 461 16.59 20.85 35.29
CA THR A 461 16.52 22.21 35.84
C THR A 461 15.46 22.99 35.08
N VAL A 462 14.18 22.78 35.42
CA VAL A 462 13.10 23.72 35.11
C VAL A 462 12.50 24.17 36.43
N THR A 463 12.42 25.49 36.55
CA THR A 463 12.25 26.25 37.78
C THR A 463 10.88 26.08 38.43
N LYS A 464 10.93 25.97 39.77
CA LYS A 464 9.89 26.23 40.81
C LYS A 464 8.75 25.21 41.01
N LYS A 465 8.85 24.56 42.19
CA LYS A 465 7.80 24.04 43.08
C LYS A 465 6.86 22.97 42.50
N MET A 466 7.25 21.71 42.64
CA MET A 466 6.30 20.64 42.98
C MET A 466 7.00 19.48 43.70
N CYS A 467 6.21 18.72 44.44
CA CYS A 467 6.58 17.95 45.62
C CYS A 467 7.69 16.90 45.47
N SER A 468 8.29 16.60 46.63
CA SER A 468 9.13 15.44 46.92
C SER A 468 8.51 14.11 46.46
N GLY A 469 9.26 13.36 45.66
CA GLY A 469 9.23 11.89 45.66
C GLY A 469 8.01 11.19 45.07
N ASP A 470 7.59 11.52 43.85
CA ASP A 470 6.66 10.64 43.10
C ASP A 470 7.42 9.72 42.14
N ARG A 471 7.39 8.42 42.44
CA ARG A 471 7.74 7.36 41.47
C ARG A 471 6.65 7.34 40.42
N HIS A 472 6.90 7.91 39.23
CA HIS A 472 6.01 7.74 38.10
C HIS A 472 6.11 6.30 37.56
N THR A 473 5.31 5.39 38.12
CA THR A 473 4.99 4.11 37.50
C THR A 473 4.01 4.38 36.36
N SER A 474 4.44 4.29 35.10
CA SER A 474 3.46 4.17 34.03
C SER A 474 2.84 2.77 34.14
N LEU A 475 1.55 2.72 34.47
CA LEU A 475 0.79 1.49 34.54
C LEU A 475 0.57 0.96 33.11
N PRO A 476 0.49 -0.37 32.91
CA PRO A 476 0.07 -0.91 31.64
C PRO A 476 -1.30 -0.33 31.28
N LEU A 477 -1.45 0.15 30.04
CA LEU A 477 -2.69 0.72 29.52
C LEU A 477 -3.33 -0.27 28.56
N THR A 478 -4.55 -0.70 28.86
CA THR A 478 -5.38 -1.55 28.00
C THR A 478 -6.59 -0.76 27.50
N ALA A 479 -6.79 -0.76 26.19
CA ALA A 479 -7.98 -0.21 25.54
C ALA A 479 -8.62 -1.28 24.65
N ASN A 480 -9.91 -1.52 24.84
CA ASN A 480 -10.72 -2.43 24.04
C ASN A 480 -11.89 -1.67 23.42
N LEU A 481 -12.23 -1.94 22.18
CA LEU A 481 -13.36 -1.35 21.48
C LEU A 481 -14.08 -2.41 20.67
N LEU A 482 -15.37 -2.59 20.93
CA LEU A 482 -16.28 -3.43 20.14
C LEU A 482 -17.31 -2.53 19.45
N ARG A 483 -17.59 -2.75 18.17
CA ARG A 483 -18.60 -2.03 17.39
C ARG A 483 -19.43 -2.98 16.56
N LEU A 484 -20.74 -2.79 16.56
CA LEU A 484 -21.67 -3.42 15.64
C LEU A 484 -22.43 -2.31 14.89
N VAL A 485 -22.40 -2.32 13.56
CA VAL A 485 -23.03 -1.29 12.72
C VAL A 485 -23.84 -1.95 11.62
N GLN A 486 -25.03 -1.43 11.38
CA GLN A 486 -25.94 -1.85 10.32
C GLN A 486 -26.25 -0.65 9.43
N ARG A 487 -26.16 -0.81 8.10
CA ARG A 487 -26.37 0.25 7.11
C ARG A 487 -27.32 -0.19 5.99
N THR A 488 -28.14 0.74 5.52
CA THR A 488 -29.04 0.58 4.35
C THR A 488 -29.01 1.82 3.47
N ALA A 489 -29.25 1.64 2.17
CA ALA A 489 -29.41 2.72 1.20
C ALA A 489 -30.70 2.50 0.40
N LEU A 490 -31.52 3.54 0.26
CA LEU A 490 -32.79 3.52 -0.45
C LEU A 490 -32.83 4.66 -1.47
N ASN A 491 -33.14 4.36 -2.72
CA ASN A 491 -33.39 5.37 -3.75
C ASN A 491 -34.90 5.59 -3.90
N MET A 492 -35.38 6.80 -3.67
CA MET A 492 -36.79 7.18 -3.82
C MET A 492 -36.88 8.52 -4.55
N ALA A 493 -37.46 8.52 -5.76
CA ALA A 493 -37.78 9.73 -6.53
C ALA A 493 -36.61 10.72 -6.70
N GLY A 494 -35.39 10.22 -7.01
CA GLY A 494 -34.20 11.06 -7.20
C GLY A 494 -33.47 11.45 -5.90
N MET A 495 -34.00 11.06 -4.74
CA MET A 495 -33.36 11.18 -3.43
C MET A 495 -32.73 9.83 -3.05
N ASN A 496 -31.47 9.86 -2.59
CA ASN A 496 -30.76 8.73 -2.04
C ASN A 496 -30.68 8.89 -0.51
N ILE A 497 -31.36 8.00 0.22
CA ILE A 497 -31.45 8.01 1.67
C ILE A 497 -30.55 6.89 2.20
N ASN A 498 -29.48 7.25 2.89
CA ASN A 498 -28.59 6.33 3.59
C ASN A 498 -28.90 6.38 5.08
N THR A 499 -29.22 5.24 5.67
CA THR A 499 -29.36 5.12 7.13
C THR A 499 -28.30 4.19 7.66
N HIS A 500 -27.69 4.54 8.79
CA HIS A 500 -26.89 3.57 9.54
C HIS A 500 -27.05 3.78 11.04
N GLY A 501 -27.01 2.69 11.77
CA GLY A 501 -27.07 2.68 13.23
C GLY A 501 -26.12 1.65 13.78
N GLY A 502 -25.63 1.87 14.99
CA GLY A 502 -24.72 0.94 15.61
C GLY A 502 -24.57 1.14 17.10
N VAL A 503 -24.10 0.08 17.75
CA VAL A 503 -23.71 0.08 19.15
C VAL A 503 -22.20 -0.05 19.24
N TRP A 504 -21.62 0.56 20.27
CA TRP A 504 -20.22 0.40 20.58
C TRP A 504 -20.01 0.31 22.09
N ARG A 505 -18.92 -0.37 22.46
CA ARG A 505 -18.45 -0.50 23.83
C ARG A 505 -16.95 -0.27 23.85
N THR A 506 -16.48 0.70 24.63
CA THR A 506 -15.06 0.84 24.96
C THR A 506 -14.79 0.45 26.39
N ARG A 507 -13.66 -0.23 26.62
CA ARG A 507 -13.10 -0.43 27.96
C ARG A 507 -11.67 0.07 27.94
N ASN A 508 -11.42 1.16 28.64
CA ASN A 508 -10.07 1.65 28.94
C ASN A 508 -9.87 1.49 30.44
N ASP A 509 -8.64 1.26 30.92
CA ASP A 509 -8.40 1.00 32.35
C ASP A 509 -9.17 1.94 33.29
N GLY A 510 -10.17 1.37 33.98
CA GLY A 510 -11.07 2.07 34.91
C GLY A 510 -12.30 2.76 34.32
N VAL A 511 -12.44 2.86 32.99
CA VAL A 511 -13.57 3.54 32.31
C VAL A 511 -14.20 2.63 31.25
N ASN A 512 -15.43 2.22 31.50
CA ASN A 512 -16.28 1.56 30.52
C ASN A 512 -17.29 2.58 29.96
N ASP A 513 -17.36 2.70 28.64
CA ASP A 513 -18.37 3.53 27.97
C ASP A 513 -19.12 2.67 26.95
N ASP A 514 -20.45 2.71 27.04
CA ASP A 514 -21.37 2.02 26.16
C ASP A 514 -22.19 3.09 25.42
N GLY A 515 -22.22 3.03 24.10
CA GLY A 515 -22.89 4.02 23.28
C GLY A 515 -23.70 3.42 22.15
N LEU A 516 -24.78 4.11 21.80
CA LEU A 516 -25.54 3.90 20.58
C LEU A 516 -25.37 5.15 19.70
N PHE A 517 -25.25 4.95 18.40
CA PHE A 517 -25.35 6.02 17.42
C PHE A 517 -26.30 5.63 16.29
N MET A 518 -27.00 6.61 15.75
CA MET A 518 -27.78 6.51 14.54
C MET A 518 -27.52 7.75 13.71
N SER A 519 -27.36 7.58 12.41
CA SER A 519 -27.20 8.68 11.48
C SER A 519 -27.94 8.38 10.18
N VAL A 520 -28.53 9.44 9.63
CA VAL A 520 -29.29 9.40 8.39
C VAL A 520 -28.72 10.50 7.51
N SER A 521 -28.28 10.15 6.31
CA SER A 521 -27.87 11.11 5.29
C SER A 521 -28.79 11.01 4.08
N VAL A 522 -29.28 12.15 3.61
CA VAL A 522 -30.13 12.25 2.43
C VAL A 522 -29.39 13.07 1.40
N SER A 523 -29.14 12.52 0.21
CA SER A 523 -28.58 13.24 -0.92
C SER A 523 -29.59 13.30 -2.06
N TYR A 524 -29.70 14.47 -2.68
CA TYR A 524 -30.53 14.69 -3.86
C TYR A 524 -29.62 15.10 -5.00
N ALA A 525 -29.64 14.36 -6.10
CA ALA A 525 -28.88 14.70 -7.30
C ALA A 525 -29.85 15.27 -8.33
N SER A 526 -29.80 16.59 -8.58
CA SER A 526 -30.42 17.17 -9.77
C SER A 526 -29.67 16.65 -10.99
N GLN A 527 -30.39 16.08 -11.97
CA GLN A 527 -29.79 15.73 -13.26
C GLN A 527 -29.04 16.96 -13.81
N PRO A 528 -27.79 16.80 -14.29
CA PRO A 528 -27.12 17.90 -14.94
C PRO A 528 -27.95 18.33 -16.15
N PRO A 529 -28.15 19.64 -16.39
CA PRO A 529 -28.72 20.07 -17.66
C PRO A 529 -27.84 19.52 -18.78
N THR A 530 -28.44 18.93 -19.81
CA THR A 530 -27.74 18.56 -21.04
C THR A 530 -27.11 19.81 -21.64
N MET A 531 -25.83 20.04 -21.37
CA MET A 531 -25.09 21.17 -21.93
C MET A 531 -24.39 20.73 -23.21
N THR A 532 -24.92 21.19 -24.34
CA THR A 532 -24.17 21.38 -25.58
C THR A 532 -23.27 22.60 -25.42
N GLY A 533 -21.94 22.41 -25.38
CA GLY A 533 -20.96 23.50 -25.47
C GLY A 533 -20.05 23.65 -24.25
N SER A 534 -18.75 23.81 -24.51
CA SER A 534 -17.64 23.84 -23.57
C SER A 534 -17.71 24.96 -22.51
N ASN A 535 -17.21 24.64 -21.32
CA ASN A 535 -16.97 25.44 -20.10
C ASN A 535 -18.14 25.54 -19.11
N GLY A 536 -18.03 24.81 -17.99
CA GLY A 536 -18.92 24.93 -16.84
C GLY A 536 -18.33 24.32 -15.58
N TYR A 537 -18.11 25.16 -14.57
CA TYR A 537 -17.68 24.80 -13.22
C TYR A 537 -18.75 23.97 -12.48
N THR A 538 -18.33 22.93 -11.76
CA THR A 538 -19.20 22.13 -10.88
C THR A 538 -19.51 22.92 -9.60
N GLN A 539 -20.77 23.34 -9.42
CA GLN A 539 -21.26 23.75 -8.10
C GLN A 539 -21.66 22.50 -7.29
N PRO A 540 -21.14 22.31 -6.07
CA PRO A 540 -21.69 21.30 -5.16
C PRO A 540 -23.03 21.79 -4.58
N GLY A 541 -24.07 20.98 -4.75
CA GLY A 541 -25.36 21.19 -4.10
C GLY A 541 -25.29 21.02 -2.57
N PRO A 542 -26.26 21.54 -1.82
CA PRO A 542 -26.25 21.47 -0.36
C PRO A 542 -26.43 20.03 0.13
N ILE A 543 -25.51 19.56 0.97
CA ILE A 543 -25.64 18.32 1.75
C ILE A 543 -26.26 18.67 3.10
N PHE A 544 -27.48 18.21 3.36
CA PHE A 544 -28.09 18.33 4.68
C PHE A 544 -27.82 17.07 5.50
N THR A 545 -26.93 17.18 6.48
CA THR A 545 -26.66 16.12 7.47
C THR A 545 -27.41 16.44 8.76
N VAL A 546 -28.40 15.63 9.13
CA VAL A 546 -29.05 15.72 10.45
C VAL A 546 -28.30 14.76 11.39
N ALA A 547 -27.45 15.32 12.26
CA ALA A 547 -26.65 14.55 13.21
C ALA A 547 -27.51 14.02 14.37
N GLY A 548 -27.52 12.69 14.55
CA GLY A 548 -28.30 11.99 15.56
C GLY A 548 -27.82 12.15 17.01
N ILE A 549 -28.76 11.81 17.91
CA ILE A 549 -28.67 11.89 19.37
C ILE A 549 -27.64 10.88 19.91
N LYS A 550 -26.61 11.36 20.59
CA LYS A 550 -25.64 10.54 21.34
C LYS A 550 -26.11 10.43 22.80
N LYS A 551 -26.57 9.25 23.22
CA LYS A 551 -26.98 9.02 24.62
C LYS A 551 -25.88 8.24 25.34
N HIS A 552 -25.08 8.93 26.16
CA HIS A 552 -24.15 8.31 27.09
C HIS A 552 -24.94 7.81 28.32
N ARG A 553 -24.79 6.54 28.68
CA ARG A 553 -25.28 6.04 29.97
C ARG A 553 -24.09 5.98 30.91
N ARG A 554 -23.88 7.01 31.73
CA ARG A 554 -22.91 6.93 32.84
C ARG A 554 -23.35 5.79 33.77
N PRO A 555 -22.45 4.90 34.22
CA PRO A 555 -22.75 4.06 35.36
C PRO A 555 -23.03 4.97 36.57
N GLY A 556 -24.11 4.69 37.28
CA GLY A 556 -24.45 5.40 38.51
C GLY A 556 -23.33 5.28 39.53
N MET A 557 -23.10 6.36 40.27
CA MET A 557 -22.27 6.39 41.48
C MET A 557 -22.66 5.31 42.47
#